data_AF-A0A914MHS2-F1
#
_entry.id   AF-A0A914MHS2-F1
#
_cell.length_a   1.000
_cell.length_b   1.000
_cell.length_c   1.000
_cell.angle_alpha   90.00
_cell.angle_beta   90.00
_cell.angle_gamma   90.00
#
_symmetry.space_group_name_H-M   'P 1'
#
loop_
_entity.id
_entity.type
_entity.pdbx_description
1 polymer ?
#
loop_
_entity_poly.entity_id
_entity_poly.type
_entity_poly.pdbx_seq_one_letter_code
_entity_poly.pdbx_strand_id
1 'polypeptide(L)'
;MENLFDALCASLMHAPNRQVFLDGEGLQLMNLMLMEKKQSREGALKVLSHATAIPDGTANCDKFVEILGLRTLFPLLMRTPPKMKRKDTTPDDHEEYCCSIIDALLFSCNQTNKNRVLSKFADHCFEKIDRMVELYIKYSEKLRKFEVKFEKRLAEMHKDVKPDEEEIYIEKLNNGLYTLQRIVLILAEVCIKGAPGSKERAEKLFKMRFKGAHLNTLLESILTEFYDSLDPEANDQKERVEHLIACLSAS
;
A
#
# COMPACT_ATOMS: atom_id res chain seq x y z
N MET A 1 -15.16 13.59 16.77
CA MET A 1 -14.37 13.96 15.57
C MET A 1 -14.17 12.73 14.70
N GLU A 2 -13.71 11.61 15.26
CA GLU A 2 -13.57 10.33 14.53
C GLU A 2 -14.85 9.89 13.80
N ASN A 3 -16.03 9.96 14.44
CA ASN A 3 -17.30 9.63 13.75
C ASN A 3 -17.55 10.43 12.45
N LEU A 4 -17.02 11.66 12.35
CA LEU A 4 -17.14 12.46 11.11
C LEU A 4 -16.16 11.97 10.05
N PHE A 5 -14.94 11.59 10.45
CA PHE A 5 -13.99 10.95 9.54
C PHE A 5 -14.52 9.61 9.03
N ASP A 6 -15.15 8.81 9.90
CA ASP A 6 -15.77 7.54 9.51
C ASP A 6 -16.95 7.74 8.58
N ALA A 7 -17.84 8.71 8.87
CA ALA A 7 -18.95 9.05 7.98
C ALA A 7 -18.46 9.56 6.61
N LEU A 8 -17.37 10.34 6.58
CA LEU A 8 -16.75 10.80 5.35
C LEU A 8 -16.10 9.65 4.56
N CYS A 9 -15.39 8.73 5.23
CA CYS A 9 -14.82 7.54 4.59
C CYS A 9 -15.92 6.66 3.98
N ALA A 10 -17.01 6.42 4.72
CA ALA A 10 -18.17 5.69 4.23
C ALA A 10 -18.82 6.39 3.02
N SER A 11 -18.90 7.73 3.06
CA SER A 11 -19.42 8.52 1.93
C SER A 11 -18.54 8.38 0.68
N LEU A 12 -17.21 8.32 0.82
CA LEU A 12 -16.25 8.16 -0.28
C LEU A 12 -16.24 6.77 -0.93
N MET A 13 -16.90 5.78 -0.30
CA MET A 13 -17.14 4.48 -0.92
C MET A 13 -18.14 4.57 -2.09
N HIS A 14 -18.99 5.61 -2.12
CA HIS A 14 -19.82 5.91 -3.27
C HIS A 14 -19.05 6.78 -4.27
N ALA A 15 -18.69 6.23 -5.43
CA ALA A 15 -17.80 6.88 -6.41
C ALA A 15 -18.15 8.34 -6.75
N PRO A 16 -19.42 8.73 -6.97
CA PRO A 16 -19.80 10.13 -7.24
C PRO A 16 -19.37 11.13 -6.16
N ASN A 17 -19.31 10.71 -4.90
CA ASN A 17 -18.90 11.57 -3.79
C ASN A 17 -17.41 11.95 -3.84
N ARG A 18 -16.59 11.22 -4.60
CA ARG A 18 -15.17 11.54 -4.77
C ARG A 18 -14.99 12.83 -5.58
N GLN A 19 -15.83 13.06 -6.58
CA GLN A 19 -15.83 14.32 -7.32
C GLN A 19 -16.31 15.48 -6.45
N VAL A 20 -17.37 15.27 -5.66
CA VAL A 20 -17.87 16.30 -4.71
C VAL A 20 -16.80 16.64 -3.68
N PHE A 21 -16.06 15.64 -3.19
CA PHE A 21 -14.95 15.85 -2.26
C PHE A 21 -13.79 16.63 -2.90
N LEU A 22 -13.50 16.37 -4.17
CA LEU A 22 -12.51 17.09 -4.95
C LEU A 22 -12.89 18.57 -5.14
N ASP A 23 -14.12 18.80 -5.59
CA ASP A 23 -14.66 20.14 -5.85
C ASP A 23 -14.78 20.97 -4.56
N GLY A 24 -15.07 20.31 -3.43
CA GLY A 24 -15.12 20.91 -2.11
C GLY A 24 -13.78 21.14 -1.43
N GLU A 25 -12.66 21.05 -2.15
CA GLU A 25 -11.30 21.20 -1.63
C GLU A 25 -10.94 20.24 -0.47
N GLY A 26 -11.57 19.06 -0.45
CA GLY A 26 -11.37 18.07 0.61
C GLY A 26 -9.91 17.62 0.72
N LEU A 27 -9.22 17.45 -0.41
CA LEU A 27 -7.80 17.08 -0.45
C LEU A 27 -6.90 18.16 0.17
N GLN A 28 -7.17 19.44 -0.11
CA GLN A 28 -6.43 20.57 0.45
C GLN A 28 -6.59 20.59 1.97
N LEU A 29 -7.81 20.42 2.46
CA LEU A 29 -8.08 20.36 3.89
C LEU A 29 -7.39 19.17 4.55
N MET A 30 -7.46 17.96 3.98
CA MET A 30 -6.80 16.79 4.55
C MET A 30 -5.27 16.98 4.56
N ASN A 31 -4.69 17.50 3.48
CA ASN A 31 -3.25 17.78 3.42
C ASN A 31 -2.83 18.83 4.47
N LEU A 32 -3.64 19.87 4.68
CA LEU A 32 -3.44 20.86 5.75
C LEU A 32 -3.45 20.19 7.14
N MET A 33 -4.43 19.34 7.42
CA MET A 33 -4.54 18.62 8.69
C MET A 33 -3.33 17.71 8.96
N LEU A 34 -2.80 17.04 7.93
CA LEU A 34 -1.58 16.24 8.04
C LEU A 34 -0.35 17.10 8.40
N MET A 35 -0.24 18.29 7.79
CA MET A 35 0.86 19.25 8.04
C MET A 35 0.83 19.84 9.44
N GLU A 36 -0.35 20.14 9.99
CA GLU A 36 -0.54 20.72 11.33
C GLU A 36 -0.13 19.78 12.48
N LYS A 37 -0.03 18.48 12.22
CA LYS A 37 0.43 17.45 13.19
C LYS A 37 -0.43 17.31 14.45
N LYS A 38 -1.72 17.66 14.36
CA LYS A 38 -2.69 17.64 15.47
C LYS A 38 -3.45 16.30 15.54
N GLN A 39 -4.44 16.23 16.43
CA GLN A 39 -5.23 15.02 16.67
C GLN A 39 -5.92 14.48 15.41
N SER A 40 -6.35 15.36 14.49
CA SER A 40 -7.01 15.01 13.24
C SER A 40 -6.12 14.38 12.17
N ARG A 41 -4.80 14.25 12.42
CA ARG A 41 -3.85 13.72 11.45
C ARG A 41 -4.21 12.31 10.98
N GLU A 42 -4.51 11.40 11.92
CA GLU A 42 -4.75 9.99 11.57
C GLU A 42 -6.05 9.86 10.76
N GLY A 43 -7.12 10.55 11.18
CA GLY A 43 -8.38 10.63 10.45
C GLY A 43 -8.21 11.24 9.05
N ALA A 44 -7.38 12.27 8.91
CA ALA A 44 -7.09 12.86 7.60
C ALA A 44 -6.31 11.91 6.68
N LEU A 45 -5.38 11.13 7.23
CA LEU A 45 -4.64 10.12 6.46
C LEU A 45 -5.58 9.01 5.98
N LYS A 46 -6.47 8.53 6.85
CA LYS A 46 -7.52 7.58 6.52
C LYS A 46 -8.44 8.10 5.41
N VAL A 47 -8.94 9.34 5.52
CA VAL A 47 -9.78 9.92 4.47
C VAL A 47 -9.04 9.99 3.14
N LEU A 48 -7.76 10.34 3.13
CA LEU A 48 -6.97 10.37 1.91
C LEU A 48 -6.85 8.99 1.27
N SER A 49 -6.63 7.92 2.04
CA SER A 49 -6.56 6.57 1.47
C SER A 49 -7.88 6.14 0.83
N HIS A 50 -9.03 6.52 1.41
CA HIS A 50 -10.34 6.28 0.80
C HIS A 50 -10.58 7.17 -0.44
N ALA A 51 -10.17 8.44 -0.41
CA ALA A 51 -10.37 9.37 -1.51
C ALA A 51 -9.55 9.01 -2.75
N THR A 52 -8.34 8.47 -2.55
CA THR A 52 -7.45 8.03 -3.64
C THR A 52 -7.65 6.56 -4.02
N ALA A 53 -8.55 5.82 -3.37
CA ALA A 53 -8.70 4.39 -3.59
C ALA A 53 -8.97 4.05 -5.07
N ILE A 54 -8.33 3.00 -5.57
CA ILE A 54 -8.52 2.48 -6.93
C ILE A 54 -9.90 1.78 -7.01
N PRO A 55 -10.67 1.88 -8.11
CA PRO A 55 -10.37 2.54 -9.39
C PRO A 55 -10.81 4.01 -9.50
N ASP A 56 -11.81 4.46 -8.74
CA ASP A 56 -12.45 5.77 -8.99
C ASP A 56 -11.69 6.97 -8.40
N GLY A 57 -10.46 6.77 -7.95
CA GLY A 57 -9.63 7.76 -7.24
C GLY A 57 -8.78 8.65 -8.15
N THR A 58 -8.82 8.45 -9.47
CA THR A 58 -7.88 9.04 -10.45
C THR A 58 -7.74 10.56 -10.35
N ALA A 59 -8.86 11.30 -10.36
CA ALA A 59 -8.82 12.75 -10.27
C ALA A 59 -8.26 13.23 -8.91
N ASN A 60 -8.56 12.50 -7.83
CA ASN A 60 -8.03 12.80 -6.51
C ASN A 60 -6.53 12.52 -6.41
N CYS A 61 -6.03 11.45 -7.03
CA CYS A 61 -4.62 11.12 -7.09
C CYS A 61 -3.81 12.24 -7.76
N ASP A 62 -4.23 12.69 -8.95
CA ASP A 62 -3.56 13.77 -9.66
C ASP A 62 -3.60 15.08 -8.87
N LYS A 63 -4.78 15.45 -8.34
CA LYS A 63 -4.91 16.67 -7.53
C LYS A 63 -4.03 16.62 -6.29
N PHE A 64 -3.93 15.47 -5.62
CA PHE A 64 -3.09 15.30 -4.44
C PHE A 64 -1.60 15.62 -4.72
N VAL A 65 -1.09 15.22 -5.89
CA VAL A 65 0.28 15.52 -6.32
C VAL A 65 0.45 17.00 -6.68
N GLU A 66 -0.57 17.62 -7.29
CA GLU A 66 -0.59 19.06 -7.60
C GLU A 66 -0.54 19.94 -6.36
N ILE A 67 -1.30 19.60 -5.32
CA ILE A 67 -1.34 20.35 -4.05
C ILE A 67 -0.15 20.07 -3.12
N LEU A 68 0.95 19.54 -3.67
CA LEU A 68 2.19 19.21 -2.96
C LEU A 68 2.01 18.13 -1.87
N GLY A 69 1.01 17.25 -2.00
CA GLY A 69 0.73 16.18 -1.03
C GLY A 69 1.91 15.23 -0.80
N LEU A 70 2.79 15.04 -1.80
CA LEU A 70 4.00 14.23 -1.67
C LEU A 70 4.97 14.74 -0.59
N ARG A 71 5.03 16.06 -0.36
CA ARG A 71 5.86 16.64 0.71
C ARG A 71 5.37 16.22 2.09
N THR A 72 4.09 15.90 2.22
CA THR A 72 3.46 15.50 3.47
C THR A 72 3.43 13.98 3.63
N LEU A 73 3.14 13.24 2.55
CA LEU A 73 3.00 11.78 2.55
C LEU A 73 4.32 11.05 2.86
N PHE A 74 5.43 11.41 2.19
CA PHE A 74 6.69 10.69 2.36
C PHE A 74 7.30 10.80 3.77
N PRO A 75 7.24 11.95 4.47
CA PRO A 75 7.60 11.99 5.89
C PRO A 75 6.75 11.10 6.78
N LEU A 76 5.47 10.88 6.45
CA LEU A 76 4.60 9.96 7.19
C LEU A 76 4.99 8.50 6.93
N LEU A 77 5.35 8.14 5.70
CA LEU A 77 5.89 6.81 5.37
C LEU A 77 7.17 6.49 6.16
N MET A 78 8.07 7.48 6.26
CA MET A 78 9.36 7.32 6.96
C MET A 78 9.21 7.25 8.48
N ARG A 79 8.14 7.82 9.05
CA ARG A 79 7.94 7.91 10.50
C ARG A 79 6.55 7.42 10.90
N THR A 80 6.47 6.14 11.26
CA THR A 80 5.28 5.57 11.88
C THR A 80 5.11 6.11 13.31
N PRO A 81 3.93 6.60 13.69
CA PRO A 81 3.65 7.02 15.06
C PRO A 81 3.67 5.82 16.03
N PRO A 82 4.13 6.00 17.27
CA PRO A 82 4.13 4.93 18.26
C PRO A 82 2.70 4.55 18.66
N LYS A 83 2.49 3.29 19.07
CA LYS A 83 1.18 2.82 19.55
C LYS A 83 0.74 3.61 20.78
N MET A 84 -0.42 4.27 20.70
CA MET A 84 -1.02 5.00 21.81
C MET A 84 -2.27 4.27 22.32
N LYS A 85 -2.40 4.08 23.64
CA LYS A 85 -3.48 3.29 24.28
C LYS A 85 -4.91 3.83 24.10
N ARG A 86 -5.09 5.02 23.52
CA ARG A 86 -6.38 5.73 23.43
C ARG A 86 -6.69 6.28 22.03
N LYS A 87 -6.00 5.76 21.01
CA LYS A 87 -6.28 6.09 19.61
C LYS A 87 -6.83 4.85 18.92
N ASP A 88 -7.84 5.05 18.09
CA ASP A 88 -8.46 3.99 17.30
C ASP A 88 -7.53 3.53 16.16
N THR A 89 -6.64 4.41 15.71
CA THR A 89 -5.63 4.09 14.68
C THR A 89 -4.37 3.46 15.28
N THR A 90 -3.96 2.34 14.71
CA THR A 90 -2.74 1.62 15.05
C THR A 90 -1.56 2.03 14.16
N PRO A 91 -0.31 1.72 14.57
CA PRO A 91 0.86 1.90 13.69
C PRO A 91 0.74 1.13 12.37
N ASP A 92 0.07 -0.02 12.38
CA ASP A 92 -0.13 -0.85 11.18
C ASP A 92 -1.13 -0.18 10.23
N ASP A 93 -2.21 0.42 10.75
CA ASP A 93 -3.17 1.17 9.94
C ASP A 93 -2.52 2.39 9.28
N HIS A 94 -1.66 3.11 10.01
CA HIS A 94 -0.90 4.24 9.46
C HIS A 94 -0.01 3.81 8.29
N GLU A 95 0.71 2.71 8.44
CA GLU A 95 1.56 2.16 7.39
C GLU A 95 0.75 1.68 6.19
N GLU A 96 -0.40 1.04 6.44
CA GLU A 96 -1.36 0.64 5.41
C GLU A 96 -1.87 1.83 4.61
N TYR A 97 -2.38 2.87 5.28
CA TYR A 97 -2.89 4.06 4.60
C TYR A 97 -1.80 4.75 3.76
N CYS A 98 -0.57 4.84 4.27
CA CYS A 98 0.55 5.38 3.50
C CYS A 98 0.84 4.54 2.24
N CYS A 99 0.93 3.22 2.38
CA CYS A 99 1.21 2.33 1.24
C CYS A 99 0.06 2.31 0.23
N SER A 100 -1.19 2.32 0.71
CA SER A 100 -2.39 2.36 -0.14
C SER A 100 -2.43 3.64 -0.97
N ILE A 101 -2.15 4.81 -0.38
CA ILE A 101 -2.07 6.07 -1.13
C ILE A 101 -0.94 6.02 -2.16
N ILE A 102 0.27 5.59 -1.79
CA ILE A 102 1.41 5.57 -2.73
C ILE A 102 1.12 4.64 -3.91
N ASP A 103 0.57 3.45 -3.65
CA ASP A 103 0.17 2.52 -4.71
C ASP A 103 -0.90 3.12 -5.62
N ALA A 104 -1.92 3.77 -5.06
CA ALA A 104 -2.95 4.45 -5.84
C ALA A 104 -2.38 5.58 -6.72
N LEU A 105 -1.41 6.34 -6.22
CA LEU A 105 -0.73 7.37 -7.00
C LEU A 105 0.09 6.75 -8.15
N LEU A 106 0.79 5.65 -7.90
CA LEU A 106 1.55 4.92 -8.93
C LEU A 106 0.64 4.24 -9.96
N PHE A 107 -0.60 3.91 -9.60
CA PHE A 107 -1.58 3.32 -10.50
C PHE A 107 -2.33 4.37 -11.33
N SER A 108 -2.97 5.33 -10.68
CA SER A 108 -4.00 6.17 -11.30
C SER A 108 -3.50 7.52 -11.80
N CYS A 109 -2.36 8.04 -11.35
CA CYS A 109 -1.91 9.36 -11.81
C CYS A 109 -1.60 9.41 -13.31
N ASN A 110 -1.61 10.60 -13.89
CA ASN A 110 -1.00 10.80 -15.20
C ASN A 110 0.52 10.54 -15.17
N GLN A 111 1.14 10.36 -16.34
CA GLN A 111 2.55 9.99 -16.43
C GLN A 111 3.50 10.99 -15.75
N THR A 112 3.20 12.29 -15.84
CA THR A 112 4.00 13.35 -15.20
C THR A 112 3.98 13.21 -13.68
N ASN A 113 2.79 13.02 -13.10
CA ASN A 113 2.63 12.86 -11.66
C ASN A 113 3.18 11.51 -11.16
N LYS A 114 3.03 10.41 -11.93
CA LYS A 114 3.71 9.13 -11.65
C LYS A 114 5.23 9.30 -11.57
N ASN A 115 5.83 10.01 -12.53
CA ASN A 115 7.27 10.29 -12.52
C ASN A 115 7.70 11.11 -11.29
N ARG A 116 6.85 12.05 -10.84
CA ARG A 116 7.11 12.81 -9.60
C ARG A 116 7.08 11.91 -8.37
N VAL A 117 6.17 10.94 -8.29
CA VAL A 117 6.11 9.94 -7.21
C VAL A 117 7.35 9.05 -7.25
N LEU A 118 7.71 8.50 -8.41
CA LEU A 118 8.89 7.64 -8.59
C LEU A 118 10.18 8.37 -8.22
N SER A 119 10.30 9.65 -8.56
CA SER A 119 11.47 10.47 -8.23
C SER A 119 11.72 10.58 -6.72
N LYS A 120 10.67 10.52 -5.89
CA LYS A 120 10.80 10.53 -4.42
C LYS A 120 11.54 9.32 -3.86
N PHE A 121 11.57 8.21 -4.60
CA PHE A 121 12.33 7.01 -4.21
C PHE A 121 13.82 7.13 -4.47
N ALA A 122 14.28 8.08 -5.29
CA ALA A 122 15.69 8.35 -5.52
C ALA A 122 16.29 9.32 -4.48
N ASP A 123 15.46 10.08 -3.77
CA ASP A 123 15.88 11.06 -2.76
C ASP A 123 16.74 10.42 -1.65
N HIS A 124 17.72 11.18 -1.16
CA HIS A 124 18.55 10.82 0.00
C HIS A 124 19.15 9.41 -0.09
N CYS A 125 19.77 9.08 -1.22
CA CYS A 125 20.41 7.77 -1.44
C CYS A 125 19.45 6.58 -1.30
N PHE A 126 18.25 6.72 -1.86
CA PHE A 126 17.23 5.66 -1.89
C PHE A 126 16.65 5.26 -0.53
N GLU A 127 16.63 6.17 0.46
CA GLU A 127 16.14 5.86 1.82
C GLU A 127 14.68 5.35 1.85
N LYS A 128 13.86 5.76 0.87
CA LYS A 128 12.46 5.30 0.75
C LYS A 128 12.42 3.83 0.34
N ILE A 129 13.35 3.39 -0.52
CA ILE A 129 13.48 1.98 -0.88
C ILE A 129 13.86 1.18 0.36
N ASP A 130 14.80 1.67 1.18
CA ASP A 130 15.17 1.02 2.44
C ASP A 130 13.95 0.84 3.35
N ARG A 131 13.12 1.90 3.47
CA ARG A 131 11.87 1.85 4.24
C ARG A 131 10.87 0.86 3.67
N MET A 132 10.69 0.79 2.34
CA MET A 132 9.80 -0.19 1.72
C MET A 132 10.27 -1.62 1.95
N VAL A 133 11.59 -1.88 1.90
CA VAL A 133 12.16 -3.20 2.20
C VAL A 133 11.99 -3.55 3.69
N GLU A 134 12.16 -2.59 4.59
CA GLU A 134 11.90 -2.79 6.03
C GLU A 134 10.44 -3.19 6.27
N LEU A 135 9.49 -2.48 5.66
CA LEU A 135 8.07 -2.78 5.74
C LEU A 135 7.74 -4.14 5.13
N TYR A 136 8.32 -4.47 3.96
CA TYR A 136 8.18 -5.78 3.34
C TYR A 136 8.56 -6.89 4.34
N ILE A 137 9.74 -6.79 4.96
CA ILE A 137 10.20 -7.77 5.95
C ILE A 137 9.23 -7.88 7.13
N LYS A 138 8.79 -6.74 7.69
CA LYS A 138 7.84 -6.69 8.80
C LYS A 138 6.55 -7.46 8.47
N TYR A 139 5.93 -7.15 7.33
CA TYR A 139 4.64 -7.74 6.95
C TYR A 139 4.76 -9.18 6.44
N SER A 140 5.83 -9.54 5.73
CA SER A 140 6.11 -10.94 5.38
C SER A 140 6.32 -11.80 6.62
N GLU A 141 7.04 -11.31 7.65
CA GLU A 141 7.19 -12.05 8.90
C GLU A 141 5.88 -12.15 9.68
N LYS A 142 5.06 -11.10 9.68
CA LYS A 142 3.74 -11.08 10.32
C LYS A 142 2.83 -12.14 9.68
N LEU A 143 2.75 -12.15 8.35
CA LEU A 143 1.94 -13.11 7.59
C LEU A 143 2.44 -14.55 7.81
N ARG A 144 3.74 -14.80 7.69
CA ARG A 144 4.32 -16.13 7.93
C ARG A 144 4.03 -16.65 9.35
N LYS A 145 4.10 -15.79 10.37
CA LYS A 145 3.76 -16.16 11.76
C LYS A 145 2.28 -16.50 11.90
N PHE A 146 1.41 -15.82 11.15
CA PHE A 146 -0.01 -16.13 11.10
C PHE A 146 -0.24 -17.48 10.39
N GLU A 147 0.34 -17.72 9.22
CA GLU A 147 0.19 -18.96 8.45
C GLU A 147 0.59 -20.19 9.26
N VAL A 148 1.75 -20.16 9.93
CA VAL A 148 2.20 -21.27 10.80
C VAL A 148 1.22 -21.53 11.95
N LYS A 149 0.59 -20.49 12.51
CA LYS A 149 -0.43 -20.66 13.56
C LYS A 149 -1.75 -21.16 12.99
N PHE A 150 -2.11 -20.69 11.81
CA PHE A 150 -3.33 -21.07 11.10
C PHE A 150 -3.28 -22.55 10.71
N GLU A 151 -2.19 -23.03 10.13
CA GLU A 151 -1.97 -24.44 9.80
C GLU A 151 -2.04 -25.35 11.04
N LYS A 152 -1.46 -24.92 12.17
CA LYS A 152 -1.56 -25.67 13.44
C LYS A 152 -3.01 -25.77 13.93
N ARG A 153 -3.76 -24.67 13.89
CA ARG A 153 -5.19 -24.66 14.25
C ARG A 153 -5.99 -25.61 13.35
N LEU A 154 -5.73 -25.59 12.05
CA LEU A 154 -6.39 -26.49 11.09
C LEU A 154 -6.06 -27.96 11.35
N ALA A 155 -4.80 -28.28 11.70
CA ALA A 155 -4.39 -29.64 12.02
C ALA A 155 -5.03 -30.18 13.32
N GLU A 156 -5.39 -29.29 14.25
CA GLU A 156 -6.09 -29.62 15.50
C GLU A 156 -7.61 -29.76 15.32
N MET A 157 -8.18 -29.16 14.29
CA MET A 157 -9.60 -29.32 13.93
C MET A 157 -9.84 -30.65 13.20
N HIS A 158 -10.97 -31.33 13.45
CA HIS A 158 -11.31 -32.60 12.83
C HIS A 158 -11.25 -32.52 11.29
N LYS A 159 -10.66 -33.53 10.65
CA LYS A 159 -10.30 -33.61 9.21
C LYS A 159 -11.42 -33.39 8.18
N ASP A 160 -12.68 -33.24 8.60
CA ASP A 160 -13.85 -33.22 7.73
C ASP A 160 -14.36 -31.80 7.39
N VAL A 161 -13.74 -30.74 7.92
CA VAL A 161 -14.06 -29.35 7.54
C VAL A 161 -12.86 -28.78 6.78
N LYS A 162 -12.98 -28.71 5.44
CA LYS A 162 -12.05 -27.91 4.64
C LYS A 162 -12.39 -26.43 4.87
N PRO A 163 -11.43 -25.59 5.31
CA PRO A 163 -11.64 -24.15 5.39
C PRO A 163 -11.92 -23.60 3.99
N ASP A 164 -12.86 -22.66 3.92
CA ASP A 164 -13.18 -21.94 2.70
C ASP A 164 -11.99 -21.07 2.28
N GLU A 165 -11.60 -21.14 0.99
CA GLU A 165 -10.44 -20.40 0.47
C GLU A 165 -10.63 -18.88 0.62
N GLU A 166 -11.88 -18.40 0.49
CA GLU A 166 -12.22 -16.99 0.71
C GLU A 166 -12.01 -16.58 2.18
N GLU A 167 -12.41 -17.44 3.12
CA GLU A 167 -12.23 -17.19 4.56
C GLU A 167 -10.75 -17.14 4.94
N ILE A 168 -9.93 -18.05 4.37
CA ILE A 168 -8.48 -18.03 4.55
C ILE A 168 -7.90 -16.71 4.04
N TYR A 169 -8.33 -16.26 2.86
CA TYR A 169 -7.84 -15.03 2.27
C TYR A 169 -8.20 -13.80 3.11
N ILE A 170 -9.44 -13.71 3.59
CA ILE A 170 -9.89 -12.66 4.51
C ILE A 170 -9.05 -12.64 5.79
N GLU A 171 -8.77 -13.81 6.36
CA GLU A 171 -7.89 -13.92 7.54
C GLU A 171 -6.45 -13.47 7.22
N LYS A 172 -5.91 -13.79 6.05
CA LYS A 172 -4.60 -13.27 5.61
C LYS A 172 -4.62 -11.75 5.47
N LEU A 173 -5.69 -11.16 4.91
CA LEU A 173 -5.86 -9.69 4.81
C LEU A 173 -5.84 -9.05 6.19
N ASN A 174 -6.59 -9.59 7.15
CA ASN A 174 -6.60 -9.14 8.56
C ASN A 174 -5.23 -9.24 9.24
N ASN A 175 -4.34 -10.10 8.73
CA ASN A 175 -2.98 -10.29 9.23
C ASN A 175 -1.90 -9.56 8.41
N GLY A 176 -2.31 -8.62 7.54
CA GLY A 176 -1.41 -7.68 6.88
C GLY A 176 -1.03 -8.06 5.44
N LEU A 177 -1.72 -9.04 4.83
CA LEU A 177 -1.54 -9.36 3.41
C LEU A 177 -1.85 -8.14 2.52
N TYR A 178 -2.90 -7.38 2.80
CA TYR A 178 -3.25 -6.19 2.00
C TYR A 178 -2.09 -5.18 1.95
N THR A 179 -1.53 -4.84 3.12
CA THR A 179 -0.38 -3.93 3.20
C THR A 179 0.84 -4.51 2.47
N LEU A 180 1.11 -5.81 2.62
CA LEU A 180 2.21 -6.49 1.93
C LEU A 180 2.07 -6.42 0.41
N GLN A 181 0.86 -6.67 -0.12
CA GLN A 181 0.57 -6.57 -1.55
C GLN A 181 0.81 -5.14 -2.07
N ARG A 182 0.37 -4.10 -1.33
CA ARG A 182 0.66 -2.69 -1.70
C ARG A 182 2.17 -2.42 -1.74
N ILE A 183 2.91 -2.89 -0.74
CA ILE A 183 4.38 -2.74 -0.68
C ILE A 183 5.05 -3.41 -1.88
N VAL A 184 4.62 -4.62 -2.24
CA VAL A 184 5.17 -5.38 -3.37
C VAL A 184 4.91 -4.67 -4.70
N LEU A 185 3.70 -4.16 -4.92
CA LEU A 185 3.37 -3.37 -6.12
C LEU A 185 4.25 -2.13 -6.24
N ILE A 186 4.43 -1.39 -5.14
CA ILE A 186 5.30 -0.21 -5.09
C ILE A 186 6.75 -0.61 -5.40
N LEU A 187 7.27 -1.65 -4.75
CA LEU A 187 8.64 -2.11 -4.96
C LEU A 187 8.88 -2.57 -6.40
N ALA A 188 7.95 -3.34 -6.98
CA ALA A 188 8.03 -3.79 -8.36
C ALA A 188 8.07 -2.60 -9.32
N GLU A 189 7.18 -1.62 -9.15
CA GLU A 189 7.18 -0.42 -9.98
C GLU A 189 8.44 0.42 -9.84
N VAL A 190 8.93 0.62 -8.62
CA VAL A 190 10.17 1.36 -8.38
C VAL A 190 11.38 0.63 -8.97
N CYS A 191 11.41 -0.70 -8.96
CA CYS A 191 12.49 -1.47 -9.59
C CYS A 191 12.46 -1.40 -11.12
N ILE A 192 11.28 -1.35 -11.73
CA ILE A 192 11.12 -1.37 -13.19
C ILE A 192 11.19 0.04 -13.79
N LYS A 193 10.51 1.02 -13.17
CA LYS A 193 10.29 2.37 -13.71
C LYS A 193 11.03 3.46 -12.93
N GLY A 194 11.64 3.13 -11.79
CA GLY A 194 12.34 4.08 -10.94
C GLY A 194 13.68 4.55 -11.51
N ALA A 195 14.38 5.40 -10.75
CA ALA A 195 15.69 5.91 -11.15
C ALA A 195 16.74 4.77 -11.25
N PRO A 196 17.80 4.93 -12.07
CA PRO A 196 18.90 3.98 -12.11
C PRO A 196 19.46 3.69 -10.71
N GLY A 197 19.73 2.42 -10.41
CA GLY A 197 20.19 1.97 -9.08
C GLY A 197 19.07 1.62 -8.08
N SER A 198 17.80 1.94 -8.38
CA SER A 198 16.66 1.59 -7.50
C SER A 198 16.53 0.08 -7.30
N LYS A 199 16.57 -0.70 -8.41
CA LYS A 199 16.55 -2.17 -8.36
C LYS A 199 17.77 -2.73 -7.62
N GLU A 200 18.97 -2.23 -7.94
CA GLU A 200 20.22 -2.66 -7.30
C GLU A 200 20.19 -2.45 -5.78
N ARG A 201 19.62 -1.33 -5.32
CA ARG A 201 19.46 -1.04 -3.90
C ARG A 201 18.53 -2.05 -3.22
N ALA A 202 17.36 -2.31 -3.81
CA ALA A 202 16.41 -3.27 -3.29
C ALA A 202 17.01 -4.69 -3.25
N GLU A 203 17.64 -5.12 -4.35
CA GLU A 203 18.30 -6.43 -4.43
C GLU A 203 19.39 -6.62 -3.38
N LYS A 204 20.21 -5.58 -3.14
CA LYS A 204 21.27 -5.64 -2.13
C LYS A 204 20.68 -5.90 -0.74
N LEU A 205 19.61 -5.18 -0.37
CA LEU A 205 18.95 -5.36 0.92
C LEU A 205 18.30 -6.74 1.05
N PHE A 206 17.65 -7.21 -0.02
CA PHE A 206 17.04 -8.54 -0.05
C PHE A 206 18.10 -9.65 0.08
N LYS A 207 19.21 -9.57 -0.66
CA LYS A 207 20.33 -10.52 -0.54
C LYS A 207 20.88 -10.59 0.88
N MET A 208 21.03 -9.44 1.55
CA MET A 208 21.51 -9.37 2.93
C MET A 208 20.55 -10.01 3.94
N ARG A 209 19.24 -9.94 3.71
CA ARG A 209 18.21 -10.36 4.68
C ARG A 209 17.67 -11.77 4.43
N PHE A 210 17.58 -12.20 3.18
CA PHE A 210 16.92 -13.44 2.77
C PHE A 210 17.89 -14.54 2.30
N LYS A 211 19.16 -14.50 2.74
CA LYS A 211 20.15 -15.58 2.53
C LYS A 211 20.24 -16.12 1.10
N GLY A 212 20.13 -15.24 0.11
CA GLY A 212 20.26 -15.58 -1.31
C GLY A 212 18.95 -15.74 -2.09
N ALA A 213 17.78 -15.58 -1.46
CA ALA A 213 16.53 -15.47 -2.23
C ALA A 213 16.55 -14.23 -3.15
N HIS A 214 16.14 -14.42 -4.40
CA HIS A 214 16.09 -13.36 -5.39
C HIS A 214 14.89 -12.44 -5.16
N LEU A 215 15.11 -11.13 -5.24
CA LEU A 215 14.08 -10.10 -5.13
C LEU A 215 12.89 -10.42 -6.05
N ASN A 216 13.17 -10.66 -7.34
CA ASN A 216 12.16 -10.89 -8.35
C ASN A 216 11.25 -12.08 -8.00
N THR A 217 11.82 -13.22 -7.61
CA THR A 217 11.05 -14.43 -7.24
C THR A 217 10.14 -14.17 -6.03
N LEU A 218 10.60 -13.40 -5.04
CA LEU A 218 9.81 -13.09 -3.86
C LEU A 218 8.66 -12.14 -4.16
N LEU A 219 8.91 -11.11 -4.98
CA LEU A 219 7.85 -10.19 -5.42
C LEU A 219 6.85 -10.89 -6.34
N GLU A 220 7.33 -11.68 -7.31
CA GLU A 220 6.53 -12.45 -8.26
C GLU A 220 5.55 -13.37 -7.54
N SER A 221 6.00 -14.13 -6.53
CA SER A 221 5.12 -15.01 -5.76
C SER A 221 3.92 -14.30 -5.14
N ILE A 222 4.12 -13.09 -4.60
CA ILE A 222 3.04 -12.30 -3.97
C ILE A 222 2.17 -11.62 -5.03
N LEU A 223 2.77 -11.19 -6.15
CA LEU A 223 2.03 -10.61 -7.27
C LEU A 223 1.12 -11.64 -7.94
N THR A 224 1.56 -12.90 -8.09
CA THR A 224 0.74 -13.98 -8.62
C THR A 224 -0.43 -14.29 -7.70
N GLU A 225 -0.20 -14.44 -6.38
CA GLU A 225 -1.31 -14.62 -5.41
C GLU A 225 -2.29 -13.44 -5.45
N PHE A 226 -1.78 -12.21 -5.58
CA PHE A 226 -2.64 -11.04 -5.73
C PHE A 226 -3.44 -11.07 -7.04
N TYR A 227 -2.81 -11.42 -8.16
CA TYR A 227 -3.46 -11.53 -9.48
C TYR A 227 -4.63 -12.52 -9.45
N ASP A 228 -4.42 -13.68 -8.84
CA ASP A 228 -5.45 -14.72 -8.75
C ASP A 228 -6.64 -14.28 -7.86
N SER A 229 -6.38 -13.40 -6.88
CA SER A 229 -7.42 -12.85 -6.00
C SER A 229 -8.20 -11.66 -6.60
N LEU A 230 -7.77 -11.12 -7.75
CA LEU A 230 -8.41 -9.96 -8.36
C LEU A 230 -9.74 -10.32 -9.03
N ASP A 231 -10.73 -9.44 -8.85
CA ASP A 231 -12.02 -9.54 -9.52
C ASP A 231 -11.84 -9.71 -11.05
N PRO A 232 -12.53 -10.65 -11.69
CA PRO A 232 -12.58 -10.78 -13.15
C PRO A 232 -12.81 -9.47 -13.90
N GLU A 233 -13.54 -8.53 -13.33
CA GLU A 233 -13.88 -7.24 -13.96
C GLU A 233 -12.77 -6.17 -13.80
N ALA A 234 -11.76 -6.40 -12.96
CA ALA A 234 -10.68 -5.46 -12.68
C ALA A 234 -9.55 -5.48 -13.74
N ASN A 235 -9.91 -5.32 -15.01
CA ASN A 235 -9.01 -5.48 -16.16
C ASN A 235 -7.72 -4.65 -16.06
N ASP A 236 -7.82 -3.35 -15.74
CA ASP A 236 -6.65 -2.45 -15.67
C ASP A 236 -5.66 -2.85 -14.57
N GLN A 237 -6.16 -3.38 -13.43
CA GLN A 237 -5.28 -3.86 -12.37
C GLN A 237 -4.62 -5.18 -12.77
N LYS A 238 -5.37 -6.08 -13.42
CA LYS A 238 -4.82 -7.35 -13.94
C LYS A 238 -3.72 -7.10 -14.96
N GLU A 239 -3.95 -6.23 -15.93
CA GLU A 239 -2.94 -5.86 -16.93
C GLU A 239 -1.67 -5.26 -16.29
N ARG A 240 -1.84 -4.39 -15.28
CA ARG A 240 -0.70 -3.87 -14.52
C ARG A 240 0.10 -4.99 -13.86
N VAL A 241 -0.57 -5.89 -13.14
CA VAL A 241 0.11 -6.95 -12.39
C VAL A 241 0.81 -7.92 -13.34
N GLU A 242 0.17 -8.30 -14.45
CA GLU A 242 0.78 -9.12 -15.51
C GLU A 242 2.04 -8.47 -16.07
N HIS A 243 1.96 -7.18 -16.41
CA HIS A 243 3.12 -6.43 -16.90
C HIS A 243 4.26 -6.41 -15.87
N LEU A 244 3.95 -6.21 -14.58
CA LEU A 244 4.95 -6.21 -13.51
C LEU A 244 5.62 -7.58 -13.37
N ILE A 245 4.83 -8.66 -13.38
CA ILE A 245 5.34 -10.05 -13.34
C ILE A 245 6.26 -10.30 -14.54
N ALA A 246 5.79 -10.01 -15.76
CA ALA A 246 6.57 -10.23 -16.98
C ALA A 246 7.93 -9.50 -16.98
N CYS A 247 7.95 -8.26 -16.48
CA CYS A 247 9.18 -7.49 -16.34
C CYS A 247 10.12 -8.05 -15.27
N LEU A 248 9.60 -8.57 -14.16
CA LEU A 248 10.42 -9.18 -13.11
C LEU A 248 11.04 -10.49 -13.60
N SER A 249 10.29 -11.34 -14.30
CA SER A 249 10.79 -12.62 -14.82
C SER A 249 11.81 -12.46 -15.96
N ALA A 250 11.75 -11.34 -16.69
CA ALA A 250 12.69 -11.04 -17.79
C ALA A 250 14.03 -10.41 -17.33
N SER A 251 14.17 -10.08 -16.04
CA SER A 251 15.22 -9.19 -15.51
C SER A 251 16.09 -9.82 -14.42
#